data_AF-V4HNX4-F1
#
_entry.id   AF-V4HNX4-F1
#
_cell.length_a   1.000
_cell.length_b   1.000
_cell.length_c   1.000
_cell.angle_alpha   90.00
_cell.angle_beta   90.00
_cell.angle_gamma   90.00
#
_symmetry.space_group_name_H-M   'P 1'
#
loop_
_entity.id
_entity.type
_entity.pdbx_description
1 polymer ?
#
loop_
_entity_poly.entity_id
_entity_poly.type
_entity_poly.pdbx_seq_one_letter_code
_entity_poly.pdbx_strand_id
1 'polypeptide(L)'
;MFKKILLLGALSCSMNVLAGDIAFGKVVGTKVYDFSDNKSVKVYFEKGSTLGTPGCKESERPFGIITYSKKTEASVNHMLSVILAAQMSGKKMRIFSKVDNSCEVDFVALQETYF
;
A
#
# COMPACT_ATOMS: atom_id res chain seq x y z
N MET A 1 -19.82 -5.71 41.14
CA MET A 1 -19.19 -6.70 40.22
C MET A 1 -19.43 -6.41 38.75
N PHE A 2 -20.63 -6.00 38.32
CA PHE A 2 -20.95 -5.65 36.92
C PHE A 2 -20.02 -4.62 36.25
N LYS A 3 -19.55 -3.59 36.98
CA LYS A 3 -18.59 -2.60 36.46
C LYS A 3 -17.24 -3.18 36.02
N LYS A 4 -16.78 -4.27 36.64
CA LYS A 4 -15.49 -4.91 36.29
C LYS A 4 -15.60 -5.78 35.03
N ILE A 5 -16.78 -6.34 34.77
CA ILE A 5 -17.06 -7.14 33.57
C ILE A 5 -17.15 -6.24 32.32
N LEU A 6 -17.73 -5.04 32.48
CA LEU A 6 -17.85 -4.04 31.41
C LEU A 6 -16.48 -3.49 30.96
N LEU A 7 -15.52 -3.37 31.88
CA LEU A 7 -14.14 -2.98 31.54
C LEU A 7 -13.38 -4.10 30.81
N LEU A 8 -13.62 -5.36 31.18
CA LEU A 8 -12.97 -6.51 30.54
C LEU A 8 -13.47 -6.73 29.11
N GLY A 9 -14.76 -6.48 28.84
CA GLY A 9 -15.34 -6.58 27.49
C GLY A 9 -14.92 -5.45 26.53
N ALA A 10 -14.55 -4.29 27.06
CA ALA A 10 -14.03 -3.19 26.23
C ALA A 10 -12.59 -3.46 25.75
N LEU A 11 -11.76 -4.15 26.55
CA LEU A 11 -10.40 -4.53 26.17
C LEU A 11 -10.35 -5.63 25.10
N SER A 12 -11.39 -6.44 24.95
CA SER A 12 -11.41 -7.51 23.94
C SER A 12 -11.76 -7.03 22.52
N CYS A 13 -12.20 -5.77 22.36
CA CYS A 13 -12.52 -5.19 21.05
C CYS A 13 -11.33 -4.48 20.37
N SER A 14 -10.15 -4.42 21.01
CA SER A 14 -8.94 -3.79 20.44
C SER A 14 -8.03 -4.78 19.70
N MET A 15 -8.51 -5.98 19.36
CA MET A 15 -7.71 -6.95 18.62
C MET A 15 -7.52 -6.53 17.15
N ASN A 16 -6.40 -5.84 16.93
CA ASN A 16 -5.55 -5.81 15.73
C ASN A 16 -6.29 -5.88 14.38
N VAL A 17 -6.75 -4.74 13.88
CA VAL A 17 -6.95 -4.56 12.44
C VAL A 17 -5.56 -4.40 11.82
N LEU A 18 -4.97 -5.50 11.35
CA LEU A 18 -3.72 -5.50 10.60
C LEU A 18 -3.99 -5.13 9.14
N ALA A 19 -4.52 -3.92 8.88
CA ALA A 19 -4.43 -3.35 7.55
C ALA A 19 -2.93 -3.18 7.23
N GLY A 20 -2.41 -4.02 6.34
CA GLY A 20 -0.98 -4.19 6.13
C GLY A 20 -0.40 -3.17 5.16
N ASP A 21 0.73 -2.58 5.54
CA ASP A 21 1.57 -1.86 4.61
C ASP A 21 2.09 -2.80 3.53
N ILE A 22 2.06 -2.35 2.29
CA ILE A 22 2.79 -3.06 1.23
C ILE A 22 4.25 -2.60 1.29
N ALA A 23 4.47 -1.29 1.18
CA ALA A 23 5.80 -0.70 1.17
C ALA A 23 5.81 0.77 1.62
N PHE A 24 6.94 1.21 2.17
CA PHE A 24 7.25 2.61 2.43
C PHE A 24 8.68 2.96 1.99
N GLY A 25 8.83 4.02 1.21
CA GLY A 25 10.13 4.48 0.73
C GLY A 25 10.03 5.38 -0.50
N LYS A 26 11.12 5.48 -1.25
CA LYS A 26 11.15 6.22 -2.52
C LYS A 26 10.75 5.33 -3.69
N VAL A 27 9.89 5.83 -4.57
CA VAL A 27 9.57 5.14 -5.83
C VAL A 27 10.69 5.38 -6.82
N VAL A 28 11.16 4.30 -7.43
CA VAL A 28 12.24 4.30 -8.43
C VAL A 28 11.74 3.91 -9.81
N GLY A 29 10.51 3.43 -9.93
CA GLY A 29 9.92 3.11 -11.22
C GLY A 29 8.45 2.79 -11.13
N THR A 30 7.72 3.19 -12.16
CA THR A 30 6.29 2.90 -12.34
C THR A 30 6.12 2.30 -13.73
N LYS A 31 5.55 1.09 -13.81
CA LYS A 31 5.26 0.40 -15.07
C LYS A 31 3.75 0.34 -15.27
N VAL A 32 3.29 0.75 -16.45
CA VAL A 32 1.88 0.65 -16.84
C VAL A 32 1.75 -0.51 -17.82
N TYR A 33 0.89 -1.47 -17.48
CA TYR A 33 0.50 -2.58 -18.32
C TYR A 33 -0.90 -2.28 -18.87
N ASP A 34 -1.03 -2.32 -20.20
CA ASP A 34 -2.29 -2.08 -20.91
C ASP A 34 -2.53 -3.19 -21.94
N PHE A 35 -2.39 -4.44 -21.47
CA PHE A 35 -2.71 -5.61 -22.28
C PHE A 35 -4.21 -5.90 -22.19
N SER A 36 -4.77 -6.55 -23.21
CA SER A 36 -6.21 -6.85 -23.30
C SER A 36 -6.74 -7.67 -22.13
N ASP A 37 -5.90 -8.52 -21.54
CA ASP A 37 -6.20 -9.42 -20.42
C ASP A 37 -5.65 -8.92 -19.07
N ASN A 38 -4.74 -7.93 -19.09
CA ASN A 38 -4.14 -7.38 -17.88
C ASN A 38 -3.86 -5.88 -18.04
N LYS A 39 -4.76 -5.09 -17.45
CA LYS A 39 -4.59 -3.65 -17.28
C LYS A 39 -4.26 -3.34 -15.82
N SER A 40 -3.02 -2.96 -15.56
CA SER A 40 -2.52 -2.70 -14.21
C SER A 40 -1.36 -1.71 -14.18
N VAL A 41 -1.13 -1.08 -13.03
CA VAL A 41 0.08 -0.29 -12.75
C VAL A 41 0.90 -1.02 -11.71
N LYS A 42 2.20 -1.18 -11.94
CA LYS A 42 3.14 -1.73 -10.96
C LYS A 42 4.14 -0.66 -10.52
N VAL A 43 4.22 -0.44 -9.22
CA VAL A 43 5.04 0.60 -8.60
C VAL A 43 6.19 -0.06 -7.86
N TYR A 44 7.42 0.34 -8.16
CA TYR A 44 8.64 -0.22 -7.58
C TYR A 44 9.33 0.78 -6.66
N PHE A 45 9.72 0.30 -5.48
CA PHE A 45 10.45 1.07 -4.49
C PHE A 45 11.95 0.81 -4.57
N GLU A 46 12.73 1.72 -3.99
CA GLU A 46 14.17 1.56 -3.84
C GLU A 46 14.51 0.29 -3.03
N LYS A 47 15.66 -0.34 -3.32
CA LYS A 47 16.15 -1.47 -2.51
C LYS A 47 16.35 -1.01 -1.07
N GLY A 48 15.95 -1.84 -0.10
CA GLY A 48 16.03 -1.49 1.32
C GLY A 48 14.92 -0.56 1.81
N SER A 49 13.95 -0.20 0.96
CA SER A 49 12.69 0.40 1.42
C SER A 49 11.96 -0.55 2.37
N THR A 50 11.18 0.01 3.29
CA THR A 50 10.38 -0.78 4.23
C THR A 50 9.42 -1.67 3.45
N LEU A 51 9.45 -2.97 3.73
CA LEU A 51 8.55 -3.97 3.18
C LEU A 51 7.60 -4.42 4.29
N GLY A 52 6.32 -4.10 4.15
CA GLY A 52 5.29 -4.56 5.10
C GLY A 52 4.68 -5.90 4.70
N THR A 53 4.69 -6.23 3.40
CA THR A 53 4.15 -7.49 2.88
C THR A 53 5.25 -8.34 2.24
N PRO A 54 5.73 -9.43 2.90
CA PRO A 54 6.91 -10.19 2.45
C PRO A 54 6.88 -10.71 1.01
N GLY A 55 5.69 -11.01 0.48
CA GLY A 55 5.49 -11.50 -0.90
C GLY A 55 5.57 -10.42 -1.98
N CYS A 56 5.54 -9.15 -1.61
CA CYS A 56 5.48 -8.03 -2.54
C CYS A 56 6.88 -7.45 -2.83
N LYS A 57 7.82 -8.32 -3.20
CA LYS A 57 9.17 -7.91 -3.59
C LYS A 57 9.69 -8.64 -4.83
N GLU A 58 10.46 -7.92 -5.65
CA GLU A 58 11.18 -8.48 -6.81
C GLU A 58 12.63 -7.96 -6.77
N SER A 59 13.60 -8.88 -6.79
CA SER A 59 15.03 -8.52 -6.72
C SER A 59 15.37 -7.56 -5.57
N GLU A 60 14.82 -7.83 -4.38
CA GLU A 60 14.93 -7.02 -3.15
C GLU A 60 14.32 -5.61 -3.22
N ARG A 61 13.46 -5.34 -4.22
CA ARG A 61 12.67 -4.11 -4.33
C ARG A 61 11.23 -4.39 -3.94
N PRO A 62 10.68 -3.71 -2.92
CA PRO A 62 9.24 -3.75 -2.66
C PRO A 62 8.46 -3.23 -3.87
N PHE A 63 7.29 -3.79 -4.11
CA PHE A 63 6.38 -3.31 -5.16
C PHE A 63 4.92 -3.35 -4.74
N GLY A 64 4.10 -2.54 -5.39
CA GLY A 64 2.63 -2.62 -5.33
C GLY A 64 2.01 -2.70 -6.73
N ILE A 65 0.78 -3.19 -6.80
CA ILE A 65 -0.01 -3.36 -8.02
C ILE A 65 -1.32 -2.61 -7.87
N ILE A 66 -1.69 -1.79 -8.85
CA ILE A 66 -3.02 -1.19 -8.98
C ILE A 66 -3.69 -1.88 -10.16
N THR A 67 -4.70 -2.71 -9.90
CA THR A 67 -5.45 -3.39 -10.96
C THR A 67 -6.65 -2.54 -11.38
N TYR A 68 -6.76 -2.19 -12.67
CA TYR A 68 -7.83 -1.32 -13.14
C TYR A 68 -9.22 -1.93 -12.92
N SER A 69 -9.39 -3.24 -13.11
CA SER A 69 -10.69 -3.91 -12.94
C SER A 69 -11.22 -3.93 -11.51
N LYS A 70 -10.40 -3.59 -10.51
CA LYS A 70 -10.78 -3.57 -9.09
C LYS A 70 -11.14 -2.17 -8.57
N LYS A 71 -10.99 -1.14 -9.41
CA LYS A 71 -11.04 0.27 -9.00
C LYS A 71 -11.74 1.12 -10.06
N THR A 72 -12.23 2.28 -9.65
CA THR A 72 -12.73 3.25 -10.63
C THR A 72 -11.55 3.89 -11.37
N GLU A 73 -11.77 4.29 -12.62
CA GLU A 73 -10.76 5.00 -13.42
C GLU A 73 -10.26 6.25 -12.69
N ALA A 74 -11.16 7.02 -12.09
CA ALA A 74 -10.81 8.20 -11.30
C ALA A 74 -9.87 7.88 -10.13
N SER A 75 -10.13 6.78 -9.40
CA SER A 75 -9.27 6.33 -8.31
C SER A 75 -7.88 5.92 -8.80
N VAL A 76 -7.80 5.18 -9.92
CA VAL A 76 -6.52 4.78 -10.52
C VAL A 76 -5.73 6.00 -10.97
N ASN A 77 -6.37 6.94 -11.68
CA ASN A 77 -5.73 8.17 -12.16
C ASN A 77 -5.22 9.03 -11.00
N HIS A 78 -5.98 9.14 -9.92
CA HIS A 78 -5.56 9.85 -8.72
C HIS A 78 -4.34 9.19 -8.07
N MET A 79 -4.38 7.88 -7.83
CA MET A 79 -3.24 7.13 -7.25
C MET A 79 -1.98 7.27 -8.12
N LEU A 80 -2.12 7.06 -9.43
CA LEU A 80 -1.01 7.17 -10.38
C LEU A 80 -0.41 8.58 -10.38
N SER A 81 -1.25 9.62 -10.34
CA SER A 81 -0.78 11.01 -10.28
C SER A 81 0.08 11.28 -9.02
N VAL A 82 -0.35 10.78 -7.86
CA VAL A 82 0.40 10.91 -6.61
C VAL A 82 1.71 10.12 -6.66
N ILE A 83 1.69 8.88 -7.18
CA ILE A 83 2.88 8.04 -7.35
C ILE A 83 3.92 8.73 -8.24
N LEU A 84 3.49 9.25 -9.39
CA LEU A 84 4.38 9.93 -10.33
C LEU A 84 4.94 11.21 -9.72
N ALA A 85 4.13 11.99 -9.00
CA ALA A 85 4.61 13.16 -8.28
C ALA A 85 5.65 12.79 -7.20
N ALA A 86 5.44 11.70 -6.45
CA ALA A 86 6.41 11.18 -5.48
C ALA A 86 7.72 10.77 -6.16
N GLN A 87 7.63 10.02 -7.26
CA GLN A 87 8.77 9.55 -8.04
C GLN A 87 9.59 10.73 -8.59
N MET A 88 8.93 11.73 -9.18
CA MET A 88 9.60 12.91 -9.75
C MET A 88 10.24 13.81 -8.69
N SER A 89 9.59 13.96 -7.53
CA SER A 89 10.10 14.80 -6.43
C SER A 89 11.13 14.09 -5.55
N GLY A 90 11.32 12.77 -5.72
CA GLY A 90 12.15 11.96 -4.85
C GLY A 90 11.65 11.87 -3.40
N LYS A 91 10.38 12.24 -3.16
CA LYS A 91 9.73 12.16 -1.85
C LYS A 91 9.40 10.71 -1.51
N LYS A 92 9.43 10.41 -0.22
CA LYS A 92 8.98 9.11 0.28
C LYS A 92 7.46 9.03 0.25
N MET A 93 6.96 7.83 0.07
CA MET A 93 5.55 7.52 0.08
C MET A 93 5.29 6.14 0.66
N ARG A 94 4.05 5.92 1.06
CA ARG A 94 3.53 4.68 1.60
C ARG A 94 2.41 4.16 0.70
N ILE A 95 2.42 2.87 0.43
CA ILE A 95 1.34 2.16 -0.25
C ILE A 95 0.79 1.07 0.66
N PHE A 96 -0.53 0.94 0.66
CA PHE A 96 -1.27 0.10 1.59
C PHE A 96 -2.22 -0.83 0.85
N SER A 97 -2.46 -2.01 1.43
CA SER A 97 -3.51 -2.93 1.01
C SER A 97 -4.55 -3.04 2.12
N LYS A 98 -5.84 -3.07 1.75
CA LYS A 98 -6.93 -3.43 2.68
C LYS A 98 -6.95 -4.94 2.95
N VAL A 99 -6.44 -5.74 2.00
CA VAL A 99 -6.39 -7.20 2.10
C VAL A 99 -5.02 -7.63 2.62
N ASP A 100 -4.99 -8.43 3.68
CA ASP A 100 -3.76 -8.98 4.24
C ASP A 100 -2.96 -9.76 3.20
N ASN A 101 -1.64 -9.58 3.21
CA ASN A 101 -0.71 -10.26 2.31
C ASN A 101 -0.97 -10.05 0.81
N SER A 102 -1.66 -8.98 0.43
CA SER A 102 -1.91 -8.62 -0.96
C SER A 102 -0.99 -7.48 -1.41
N CYS A 103 -0.49 -7.59 -2.64
CA CYS A 103 0.24 -6.49 -3.29
C CYS A 103 -0.69 -5.48 -3.98
N GLU A 104 -2.01 -5.68 -3.90
CA GLU A 104 -2.99 -4.74 -4.42
C GLU A 104 -3.01 -3.47 -3.58
N VAL A 105 -2.66 -2.34 -4.19
CA VAL A 105 -2.64 -1.04 -3.54
C VAL A 105 -4.07 -0.51 -3.45
N ASP A 106 -4.58 -0.26 -2.26
CA ASP A 106 -5.88 0.37 -2.02
C ASP A 106 -5.77 1.82 -1.58
N PHE A 107 -4.60 2.21 -1.04
CA PHE A 107 -4.34 3.58 -0.62
C PHE A 107 -2.88 3.97 -0.83
N VAL A 108 -2.70 5.26 -1.11
CA VAL A 108 -1.42 5.87 -1.44
C VAL A 108 -1.27 7.17 -0.64
N ALA A 109 -0.17 7.33 0.08
CA ALA A 109 0.12 8.53 0.86
C ALA A 109 1.56 9.03 0.67
N LEU A 110 1.72 10.33 0.47
CA LEU A 110 3.02 10.98 0.60
C LEU A 110 3.36 11.11 2.09
N GLN A 111 4.54 10.63 2.47
CA GLN A 111 4.92 10.54 3.88
C GLN A 111 6.45 10.54 4.00
N GLU A 112 7.02 11.43 4.82
CA GLU A 112 8.48 11.54 4.98
C GLU A 112 9.03 10.55 6.04
N THR A 113 8.21 10.22 7.05
CA THR A 113 8.58 9.39 8.20
C THR A 113 7.58 8.28 8.41
N TYR A 114 8.03 7.05 8.66
CA TYR A 114 7.16 5.92 8.99
C TYR A 114 6.63 6.07 10.42
N PHE A 115 5.31 5.98 10.61
CA PHE A 115 4.62 5.97 11.91
C PHE A 115 3.52 4.92 11.90
#